data_AF-A0A2V8UFU5-F1
#
_entry.id   AF-A0A2V8UFU5-F1
#
_cell.length_a   1.000
_cell.length_b   1.000
_cell.length_c   1.000
_cell.angle_alpha   90.00
_cell.angle_beta   90.00
_cell.angle_gamma   90.00
#
_symmetry.space_group_name_H-M   'P 1'
#
loop_
_entity.id
_entity.type
_entity.pdbx_description
1 polymer ?
#
loop_
_entity_poly.entity_id
_entity_poly.type
_entity_poly.pdbx_seq_one_letter_code
_entity_poly.pdbx_strand_id
1 'polypeptide(L)'
;MCAFGQNNLTIQGVNGRAHIDANKKSAQNKGIWVPSGSNVVIENIEFSGATSTSKNGAGIRAQGVNWTVRNCYFHDNQEGILESNIAGSNILIEYSEFARNGYRDGMSHNVYIGHSASLTFRFNYSHDSVVGHLLKSRSAVNYVLYNRLTGESGTGSYEIDLPNGGTSYVIGNLIEQGTHSQNSTIVTYLEEGVNVMNPGMDLYVVNNSIVNDLTTGTFVNIGTADTVPAVIKNNIFVGPGTLTNQAGAVLANNFTGNPLFVNQAGFDYHLTSGSPAINAGADPGSANGFSLTPVFEYVHPACGEGRTTAGSAIDIGAYEFGGAGTPLACR
;
A
#
# COMPACT_ATOMS: atom_id res chain seq x y z
N MET A 1 -18.82 20.02 1.24
CA MET A 1 -18.59 19.02 0.19
C MET A 1 -18.52 19.75 -1.14
N CYS A 2 -17.53 19.48 -1.98
CA CYS A 2 -17.25 20.30 -3.15
C CYS A 2 -16.85 19.43 -4.37
N ALA A 3 -17.18 19.92 -5.57
CA ALA A 3 -16.63 19.41 -6.82
C ALA A 3 -15.97 20.59 -7.55
N PHE A 4 -14.79 20.38 -8.12
CA PHE A 4 -14.02 21.46 -8.74
C PHE A 4 -13.18 20.96 -9.90
N GLY A 5 -13.13 21.76 -10.97
CA GLY A 5 -12.44 21.43 -12.23
C GLY A 5 -11.18 22.24 -12.50
N GLN A 6 -10.70 23.02 -11.53
CA GLN A 6 -9.54 23.88 -11.71
C GLN A 6 -8.25 23.04 -11.78
N ASN A 7 -7.44 23.28 -12.81
CA ASN A 7 -6.12 22.67 -12.95
C ASN A 7 -5.08 23.37 -12.06
N ASN A 8 -4.00 22.66 -11.72
CA ASN A 8 -2.84 23.15 -10.97
C ASN A 8 -3.23 23.75 -9.62
N LEU A 9 -4.20 23.12 -8.95
CA LEU A 9 -4.69 23.56 -7.65
C LEU A 9 -3.90 22.87 -6.54
N THR A 10 -3.38 23.64 -5.60
CA THR A 10 -2.89 23.12 -4.32
C THR A 10 -3.89 23.52 -3.23
N ILE A 11 -4.39 22.54 -2.49
CA ILE A 11 -5.25 22.75 -1.32
C ILE A 11 -4.49 22.21 -0.11
N GLN A 12 -4.20 23.07 0.85
CA GLN A 12 -3.36 22.74 1.99
C GLN A 12 -4.00 23.18 3.30
N GLY A 13 -3.98 22.30 4.30
CA GLY A 13 -4.25 22.67 5.69
C GLY A 13 -3.08 23.46 6.28
N VAL A 14 -3.35 24.65 6.83
CA VAL A 14 -2.35 25.55 7.42
C VAL A 14 -2.64 25.72 8.90
N ASN A 15 -1.60 25.69 9.75
CA ASN A 15 -1.68 25.77 11.21
C ASN A 15 -2.45 24.61 11.87
N GLY A 16 -2.34 23.41 11.28
CA GLY A 16 -3.02 22.21 11.74
C GLY A 16 -3.67 21.48 10.56
N ARG A 17 -4.17 20.27 10.82
CA ARG A 17 -4.91 19.47 9.83
C ARG A 17 -6.35 19.94 9.79
N ALA A 18 -6.82 20.37 8.62
CA ALA A 18 -8.21 20.78 8.49
C ALA A 18 -9.11 19.54 8.39
N HIS A 19 -10.11 19.44 9.27
CA HIS A 19 -11.07 18.34 9.27
C HIS A 19 -12.32 18.69 8.47
N ILE A 20 -12.56 17.93 7.40
CA ILE A 20 -13.73 18.03 6.56
C ILE A 20 -14.65 16.86 6.87
N ASP A 21 -15.49 17.02 7.89
CA ASP A 21 -16.56 16.06 8.20
C ASP A 21 -17.72 16.21 7.20
N ALA A 22 -18.00 15.13 6.48
CA ALA A 22 -19.09 15.09 5.51
C ALA A 22 -20.46 14.91 6.14
N ASN A 23 -20.55 14.42 7.38
CA ASN A 23 -21.80 14.10 8.07
C ASN A 23 -22.77 13.32 7.16
N LYS A 24 -22.29 12.20 6.60
CA LYS A 24 -23.04 11.32 5.68
C LYS A 24 -23.52 12.00 4.40
N LYS A 25 -22.79 13.03 3.94
CA LYS A 25 -23.04 13.69 2.66
C LYS A 25 -21.90 13.42 1.69
N SER A 26 -22.13 13.73 0.43
CA SER A 26 -21.10 13.75 -0.60
C SER A 26 -21.46 14.77 -1.67
N ALA A 27 -20.45 15.37 -2.28
CA ALA A 27 -20.61 16.13 -3.50
C ALA A 27 -20.90 15.16 -4.65
N GLN A 28 -21.85 15.54 -5.51
CA GLN A 28 -22.28 14.78 -6.69
C GLN A 28 -22.68 13.32 -6.39
N ASN A 29 -23.05 12.99 -5.15
CA ASN A 29 -23.28 11.61 -4.73
C ASN A 29 -22.05 10.70 -4.98
N LYS A 30 -20.84 11.24 -4.80
CA LYS A 30 -19.56 10.55 -5.09
C LYS A 30 -18.56 10.63 -3.94
N GLY A 31 -18.20 11.82 -3.46
CA GLY A 31 -17.24 11.96 -2.36
C GLY A 31 -17.24 13.34 -1.69
N ILE A 32 -16.44 13.52 -0.63
CA ILE A 32 -16.30 14.81 0.06
C ILE A 32 -15.81 15.86 -0.92
N TRP A 33 -14.71 15.53 -1.60
CA TRP A 33 -14.16 16.29 -2.72
C TRP A 33 -14.14 15.46 -4.00
N VAL A 34 -14.54 16.10 -5.10
CA VAL A 34 -14.56 15.52 -6.46
C VAL A 34 -13.73 16.40 -7.39
N PRO A 35 -12.39 16.32 -7.33
CA PRO A 35 -11.52 17.04 -8.25
C PRO A 35 -11.60 16.43 -9.66
N SER A 36 -11.87 17.25 -10.67
CA SER A 36 -11.79 16.88 -12.09
C SER A 36 -10.71 17.64 -12.86
N GLY A 37 -10.06 18.61 -12.23
CA GLY A 37 -8.91 19.31 -12.78
C GLY A 37 -7.63 18.48 -12.74
N SER A 38 -6.66 18.84 -13.57
CA SER A 38 -5.35 18.18 -13.64
C SER A 38 -4.32 18.79 -12.70
N ASN A 39 -3.32 17.99 -12.29
CA ASN A 39 -2.23 18.41 -11.40
C ASN A 39 -2.72 18.98 -10.06
N VAL A 40 -3.68 18.31 -9.43
CA VAL A 40 -4.23 18.71 -8.13
C VAL A 40 -3.35 18.14 -7.01
N VAL A 41 -2.97 18.99 -6.06
CA VAL A 41 -2.27 18.60 -4.83
C VAL A 41 -3.20 18.85 -3.65
N ILE A 42 -3.39 17.83 -2.82
CA ILE A 42 -4.15 17.91 -1.57
C ILE A 42 -3.21 17.52 -0.43
N GLU A 43 -3.07 18.40 0.55
CA GLU A 43 -2.06 18.29 1.60
C GLU A 43 -2.61 18.64 2.97
N ASN A 44 -2.30 17.81 3.98
CA ASN A 44 -2.63 18.09 5.39
C ASN A 44 -4.14 18.32 5.64
N ILE A 45 -4.99 17.45 5.07
CA ILE A 45 -6.45 17.46 5.23
C ILE A 45 -6.94 16.13 5.82
N GLU A 46 -7.93 16.20 6.70
CA GLU A 46 -8.65 15.05 7.24
C GLU A 46 -10.05 14.95 6.61
N PHE A 47 -10.43 13.74 6.21
CA PHE A 47 -11.64 13.44 5.46
C PHE A 47 -12.43 12.34 6.18
N SER A 48 -13.67 12.63 6.60
CA SER A 48 -14.49 11.63 7.27
C SER A 48 -15.97 11.67 6.95
N GLY A 49 -16.64 10.53 7.21
CA GLY A 49 -18.09 10.43 7.23
C GLY A 49 -18.76 10.48 5.86
N ALA A 50 -18.04 10.32 4.76
CA ALA A 50 -18.61 10.37 3.42
C ALA A 50 -19.52 9.17 3.13
N THR A 51 -20.71 9.45 2.57
CA THR A 51 -21.60 8.42 2.07
C THR A 51 -22.23 8.81 0.73
N SER A 52 -22.53 7.83 -0.11
CA SER A 52 -23.29 7.94 -1.35
C SER A 52 -24.39 6.88 -1.41
N THR A 53 -25.38 7.08 -2.28
CA THR A 53 -26.43 6.07 -2.53
C THR A 53 -25.88 4.80 -3.21
N SER A 54 -24.74 4.92 -3.89
CA SER A 54 -24.01 3.80 -4.52
C SER A 54 -23.07 3.09 -3.54
N LYS A 55 -23.11 3.44 -2.25
CA LYS A 55 -22.34 2.81 -1.17
C LYS A 55 -20.82 2.98 -1.28
N ASN A 56 -20.37 3.98 -2.03
CA ASN A 56 -18.96 4.27 -2.32
C ASN A 56 -18.63 5.76 -2.15
N GLY A 57 -19.28 6.42 -1.19
CA GLY A 57 -19.00 7.79 -0.80
C GLY A 57 -17.55 7.95 -0.36
N ALA A 58 -16.72 8.55 -1.20
CA ALA A 58 -15.28 8.64 -0.97
C ALA A 58 -14.87 9.89 -0.18
N GLY A 59 -13.75 9.85 0.54
CA GLY A 59 -13.04 11.06 0.96
C GLY A 59 -12.68 11.90 -0.27
N ILE A 60 -11.97 11.29 -1.23
CA ILE A 60 -11.73 11.89 -2.55
C ILE A 60 -12.22 10.96 -3.67
N ARG A 61 -13.12 11.48 -4.52
CA ARG A 61 -13.43 10.85 -5.82
C ARG A 61 -12.60 11.54 -6.90
N ALA A 62 -11.42 11.02 -7.18
CA ALA A 62 -10.50 11.62 -8.16
C ALA A 62 -11.00 11.36 -9.60
N GLN A 63 -11.20 12.43 -10.37
CA GLN A 63 -11.66 12.39 -11.77
C GLN A 63 -10.75 13.16 -12.74
N GLY A 64 -9.67 13.77 -12.24
CA GLY A 64 -8.70 14.52 -13.02
C GLY A 64 -7.43 13.73 -13.35
N VAL A 65 -6.57 14.31 -14.17
CA VAL A 65 -5.29 13.72 -14.61
C VAL A 65 -4.15 14.24 -13.72
N ASN A 66 -3.30 13.34 -13.22
CA ASN A 66 -2.19 13.62 -12.32
C ASN A 66 -2.63 14.29 -11.01
N TRP A 67 -2.39 13.62 -9.89
CA TRP A 67 -2.71 14.21 -8.60
C TRP A 67 -1.82 13.66 -7.50
N THR A 68 -1.72 14.46 -6.45
CA THR A 68 -0.92 14.15 -5.27
C THR A 68 -1.76 14.31 -4.03
N VAL A 69 -1.72 13.30 -3.17
CA VAL A 69 -2.24 13.36 -1.80
C VAL A 69 -1.06 13.17 -0.87
N ARG A 70 -0.87 14.09 0.07
CA ARG A 70 0.17 13.94 1.09
C ARG A 70 -0.25 14.41 2.47
N ASN A 71 0.26 13.75 3.51
CA ASN A 71 -0.07 14.04 4.92
C ASN A 71 -1.59 14.15 5.19
N CYS A 72 -2.40 13.34 4.51
CA CYS A 72 -3.84 13.36 4.69
C CYS A 72 -4.31 12.21 5.58
N TYR A 73 -5.48 12.37 6.19
CA TYR A 73 -6.12 11.29 6.95
C TYR A 73 -7.52 11.01 6.40
N PHE A 74 -7.78 9.76 6.02
CA PHE A 74 -9.07 9.33 5.49
C PHE A 74 -9.67 8.27 6.39
N HIS A 75 -10.78 8.56 7.04
CA HIS A 75 -11.39 7.60 7.94
C HIS A 75 -12.90 7.64 8.02
N ASP A 76 -13.49 6.49 8.34
CA ASP A 76 -14.93 6.36 8.57
C ASP A 76 -15.77 6.87 7.37
N ASN A 77 -15.23 6.72 6.15
CA ASN A 77 -15.92 6.93 4.89
C ASN A 77 -16.39 5.58 4.32
N GLN A 78 -17.30 5.60 3.35
CA GLN A 78 -17.54 4.39 2.56
C GLN A 78 -16.30 4.00 1.74
N GLU A 79 -15.59 4.97 1.18
CA GLU A 79 -14.31 4.81 0.47
C GLU A 79 -13.31 5.85 0.99
N GLY A 80 -12.03 5.51 1.17
CA GLY A 80 -11.03 6.55 1.46
C GLY A 80 -10.75 7.39 0.22
N ILE A 81 -10.19 6.75 -0.82
CA ILE A 81 -10.00 7.33 -2.16
C ILE A 81 -10.55 6.39 -3.22
N LEU A 82 -11.28 6.96 -4.19
CA LEU A 82 -11.78 6.23 -5.36
C LEU A 82 -11.51 6.99 -6.67
N GLU A 83 -10.56 6.49 -7.46
CA GLU A 83 -10.12 7.06 -8.75
C GLU A 83 -11.04 6.63 -9.93
N SER A 84 -11.04 7.38 -11.04
CA SER A 84 -12.02 7.24 -12.15
C SER A 84 -11.50 6.54 -13.43
N ASN A 85 -10.46 5.71 -13.35
CA ASN A 85 -9.82 5.05 -14.49
C ASN A 85 -9.26 6.04 -15.53
N ILE A 86 -8.52 7.05 -15.06
CA ILE A 86 -7.95 8.08 -15.93
C ILE A 86 -6.61 7.58 -16.52
N ALA A 87 -6.69 7.06 -17.74
CA ALA A 87 -5.53 6.66 -18.53
C ALA A 87 -4.48 7.78 -18.61
N GLY A 88 -3.19 7.45 -18.48
CA GLY A 88 -2.10 8.44 -18.54
C GLY A 88 -1.85 9.21 -17.22
N SER A 89 -2.71 9.06 -16.21
CA SER A 89 -2.58 9.76 -14.93
C SER A 89 -1.44 9.17 -14.08
N ASN A 90 -0.57 10.04 -13.55
CA ASN A 90 0.46 9.68 -12.59
C ASN A 90 0.04 10.13 -11.19
N ILE A 91 -0.03 9.19 -10.27
CA ILE A 91 -0.61 9.39 -8.95
C ILE A 91 0.47 9.21 -7.90
N LEU A 92 0.55 10.16 -6.96
CA LEU A 92 1.41 10.08 -5.78
C LEU A 92 0.55 10.16 -4.52
N ILE A 93 0.69 9.18 -3.64
CA ILE A 93 0.09 9.18 -2.31
C ILE A 93 1.20 8.90 -1.31
N GLU A 94 1.45 9.84 -0.41
CA GLU A 94 2.53 9.71 0.57
C GLU A 94 2.19 10.27 1.95
N TYR A 95 2.84 9.75 2.99
CA TYR A 95 2.71 10.22 4.37
C TYR A 95 1.26 10.26 4.88
N SER A 96 0.36 9.48 4.29
CA SER A 96 -1.08 9.57 4.56
C SER A 96 -1.57 8.36 5.32
N GLU A 97 -2.63 8.56 6.11
CA GLU A 97 -3.28 7.53 6.90
C GLU A 97 -4.67 7.21 6.35
N PHE A 98 -5.03 5.92 6.32
CA PHE A 98 -6.32 5.41 5.90
C PHE A 98 -6.83 4.40 6.94
N ALA A 99 -7.97 4.68 7.56
CA ALA A 99 -8.48 3.85 8.64
C ALA A 99 -9.99 3.68 8.56
N ARG A 100 -10.52 2.47 8.81
CA ARG A 100 -11.96 2.26 9.00
C ARG A 100 -12.84 2.73 7.84
N ASN A 101 -12.31 2.77 6.61
CA ASN A 101 -13.15 2.99 5.44
C ASN A 101 -13.76 1.65 4.99
N GLY A 102 -14.97 1.69 4.45
CA GLY A 102 -15.65 0.53 3.89
C GLY A 102 -17.16 0.50 4.18
N TYR A 103 -17.89 -0.27 3.37
CA TYR A 103 -19.34 -0.46 3.49
C TYR A 103 -19.74 -1.93 3.76
N ARG A 104 -18.79 -2.82 4.09
CA ARG A 104 -19.04 -4.25 4.33
C ARG A 104 -19.54 -5.03 3.10
N ASP A 105 -19.31 -4.52 1.90
CA ASP A 105 -19.80 -5.09 0.64
C ASP A 105 -18.74 -5.82 -0.19
N GLY A 106 -17.48 -5.78 0.24
CA GLY A 106 -16.35 -6.35 -0.52
C GLY A 106 -15.82 -5.44 -1.61
N MET A 107 -16.47 -4.31 -1.88
CA MET A 107 -16.23 -3.46 -3.05
C MET A 107 -15.76 -2.05 -2.69
N SER A 108 -15.86 -1.68 -1.41
CA SER A 108 -15.38 -0.40 -0.89
C SER A 108 -14.12 -0.59 -0.07
N HIS A 109 -13.14 0.30 -0.21
CA HIS A 109 -11.76 0.10 0.24
C HIS A 109 -11.20 1.32 1.00
N ASN A 110 -10.03 1.15 1.62
CA ASN A 110 -9.26 2.31 2.09
C ASN A 110 -8.74 3.13 0.90
N VAL A 111 -8.18 2.46 -0.11
CA VAL A 111 -7.67 3.10 -1.32
C VAL A 111 -8.01 2.24 -2.54
N TYR A 112 -8.68 2.83 -3.52
CA TYR A 112 -8.91 2.23 -4.83
C TYR A 112 -8.47 3.17 -5.96
N ILE A 113 -7.37 2.79 -6.61
CA ILE A 113 -6.87 3.39 -7.83
C ILE A 113 -7.32 2.57 -9.04
N GLY A 114 -8.04 3.20 -9.97
CA GLY A 114 -8.45 2.60 -11.22
C GLY A 114 -7.30 2.56 -12.23
N HIS A 115 -7.63 2.31 -13.49
CA HIS A 115 -6.65 2.27 -14.58
C HIS A 115 -5.99 3.64 -14.80
N SER A 116 -4.74 3.74 -14.39
CA SER A 116 -3.89 4.92 -14.50
C SER A 116 -2.51 4.56 -15.09
N ALA A 117 -1.68 5.55 -15.42
CA ALA A 117 -0.32 5.26 -15.89
C ALA A 117 0.57 4.74 -14.76
N SER A 118 0.54 5.37 -13.59
CA SER A 118 1.32 4.91 -12.46
C SER A 118 0.73 5.31 -11.12
N LEU A 119 0.89 4.45 -10.12
CA LEU A 119 0.72 4.78 -8.71
C LEU A 119 2.08 4.72 -8.01
N THR A 120 2.45 5.78 -7.31
CA THR A 120 3.43 5.74 -6.21
C THR A 120 2.71 5.88 -4.89
N PHE A 121 2.70 4.80 -4.11
CA PHE A 121 2.12 4.71 -2.78
C PHE A 121 3.26 4.46 -1.78
N ARG A 122 3.69 5.49 -1.05
CA ARG A 122 4.85 5.39 -0.16
C ARG A 122 4.70 6.04 1.21
N PHE A 123 5.32 5.47 2.24
CA PHE A 123 5.29 6.02 3.61
C PHE A 123 3.87 6.23 4.16
N ASN A 124 2.89 5.47 3.66
CA ASN A 124 1.51 5.54 4.12
C ASN A 124 1.24 4.51 5.22
N TYR A 125 0.17 4.76 5.96
CA TYR A 125 -0.40 3.85 6.94
C TYR A 125 -1.84 3.53 6.55
N SER A 126 -2.10 2.33 6.06
CA SER A 126 -3.47 1.91 5.74
C SER A 126 -3.81 0.69 6.60
N HIS A 127 -4.87 0.81 7.38
CA HIS A 127 -5.26 -0.19 8.37
C HIS A 127 -6.76 -0.23 8.62
N ASP A 128 -7.20 -1.23 9.40
CA ASP A 128 -8.56 -1.36 9.91
C ASP A 128 -9.67 -1.21 8.85
N SER A 129 -9.49 -1.71 7.63
CA SER A 129 -10.55 -1.61 6.61
C SER A 129 -11.81 -2.37 7.06
N VAL A 130 -12.99 -1.83 6.73
CA VAL A 130 -14.28 -2.42 7.08
C VAL A 130 -14.77 -3.26 5.90
N VAL A 131 -14.17 -4.44 5.77
CA VAL A 131 -14.17 -5.23 4.53
C VAL A 131 -13.44 -4.49 3.40
N GLY A 132 -13.26 -5.11 2.23
CA GLY A 132 -12.51 -4.51 1.13
C GLY A 132 -11.01 -4.68 1.31
N HIS A 133 -10.21 -3.68 0.93
CA HIS A 133 -8.75 -3.81 0.86
C HIS A 133 -8.07 -2.60 1.48
N LEU A 134 -6.84 -2.79 1.98
CA LEU A 134 -6.02 -1.66 2.42
C LEU A 134 -5.50 -0.85 1.22
N LEU A 135 -5.19 -1.54 0.11
CA LEU A 135 -4.84 -0.95 -1.18
C LEU A 135 -5.34 -1.84 -2.34
N LYS A 136 -6.12 -1.26 -3.26
CA LYS A 136 -6.40 -1.83 -4.59
C LYS A 136 -5.89 -0.87 -5.68
N SER A 137 -5.09 -1.36 -6.63
CA SER A 137 -4.59 -0.54 -7.75
C SER A 137 -4.64 -1.27 -9.08
N ARG A 138 -5.25 -0.64 -10.08
CA ARG A 138 -5.24 -1.07 -11.48
C ARG A 138 -4.28 -0.22 -12.34
N SER A 139 -3.29 0.41 -11.73
CA SER A 139 -2.32 1.23 -12.48
C SER A 139 -1.36 0.36 -13.31
N ALA A 140 -0.92 0.86 -14.47
CA ALA A 140 -0.01 0.13 -15.35
C ALA A 140 1.36 -0.13 -14.71
N VAL A 141 1.81 0.80 -13.86
CA VAL A 141 3.01 0.67 -13.04
C VAL A 141 2.66 0.99 -11.58
N ASN A 142 3.09 0.14 -10.64
CA ASN A 142 2.80 0.31 -9.21
C ASN A 142 4.11 0.35 -8.41
N TYR A 143 4.32 1.43 -7.66
CA TYR A 143 5.38 1.55 -6.67
C TYR A 143 4.74 1.57 -5.29
N VAL A 144 4.66 0.42 -4.63
CA VAL A 144 4.17 0.26 -3.26
C VAL A 144 5.38 0.13 -2.35
N LEU A 145 5.83 1.26 -1.80
CA LEU A 145 7.15 1.38 -1.19
C LEU A 145 7.09 1.86 0.26
N TYR A 146 7.73 1.18 1.19
CA TYR A 146 7.94 1.70 2.56
C TYR A 146 6.64 2.09 3.29
N ASN A 147 5.57 1.32 3.12
CA ASN A 147 4.29 1.57 3.81
C ASN A 147 4.13 0.64 5.01
N ARG A 148 3.19 0.99 5.89
CA ARG A 148 2.54 0.06 6.81
C ARG A 148 1.12 -0.24 6.31
N LEU A 149 0.91 -1.49 5.89
CA LEU A 149 -0.34 -2.04 5.36
C LEU A 149 -0.77 -3.20 6.25
N THR A 150 -1.38 -2.89 7.40
CA THR A 150 -1.66 -3.86 8.47
C THR A 150 -3.16 -3.95 8.73
N GLY A 151 -3.72 -5.15 8.70
CA GLY A 151 -5.14 -5.40 8.89
C GLY A 151 -5.60 -5.03 10.31
N GLU A 152 -4.75 -5.27 11.31
CA GLU A 152 -4.98 -4.94 12.72
C GLU A 152 -6.33 -5.50 13.23
N SER A 153 -7.22 -4.63 13.71
CA SER A 153 -8.56 -5.00 14.16
C SER A 153 -9.61 -5.00 13.03
N GLY A 154 -9.19 -4.64 11.82
CA GLY A 154 -9.99 -4.57 10.61
C GLY A 154 -10.53 -5.91 10.15
N THR A 155 -11.51 -5.85 9.25
CA THR A 155 -12.17 -7.02 8.65
C THR A 155 -11.88 -7.10 7.15
N GLY A 156 -10.72 -6.58 6.74
CA GLY A 156 -10.30 -6.51 5.35
C GLY A 156 -10.19 -7.89 4.69
N SER A 157 -10.09 -7.87 3.38
CA SER A 157 -9.77 -9.02 2.53
C SER A 157 -8.26 -9.00 2.28
N TYR A 158 -7.81 -8.53 1.11
CA TYR A 158 -6.38 -8.35 0.82
C TYR A 158 -5.77 -7.08 1.45
N GLU A 159 -4.54 -7.18 1.93
CA GLU A 159 -3.71 -6.03 2.29
C GLU A 159 -3.26 -5.27 1.03
N ILE A 160 -2.88 -6.00 -0.02
CA ILE A 160 -2.53 -5.43 -1.33
C ILE A 160 -3.23 -6.21 -2.45
N ASP A 161 -3.96 -5.49 -3.29
CA ASP A 161 -4.65 -6.00 -4.46
C ASP A 161 -4.19 -5.30 -5.75
N LEU A 162 -3.52 -6.05 -6.63
CA LEU A 162 -3.05 -5.62 -7.95
C LEU A 162 -3.75 -6.44 -9.05
N PRO A 163 -5.06 -6.25 -9.23
CA PRO A 163 -5.93 -7.25 -9.82
C PRO A 163 -5.68 -7.53 -11.29
N ASN A 164 -5.12 -6.56 -12.02
CA ASN A 164 -4.77 -6.70 -13.43
C ASN A 164 -3.25 -6.70 -13.69
N GLY A 165 -2.45 -6.92 -12.66
CA GLY A 165 -1.00 -6.89 -12.75
C GLY A 165 -0.46 -5.50 -13.08
N GLY A 166 0.40 -5.42 -14.11
CA GLY A 166 1.24 -4.24 -14.38
C GLY A 166 2.62 -4.39 -13.74
N THR A 167 3.62 -3.64 -14.23
CA THR A 167 4.96 -3.65 -13.64
C THR A 167 4.90 -3.13 -12.21
N SER A 168 5.13 -3.98 -11.21
CA SER A 168 4.79 -3.70 -9.82
C SER A 168 5.96 -3.98 -8.88
N TYR A 169 6.28 -2.97 -8.06
CA TYR A 169 7.34 -2.96 -7.07
C TYR A 169 6.71 -2.86 -5.68
N VAL A 170 6.74 -3.97 -4.93
CA VAL A 170 6.30 -4.05 -3.53
C VAL A 170 7.56 -4.17 -2.69
N ILE A 171 8.07 -3.03 -2.18
CA ILE A 171 9.41 -2.96 -1.58
C ILE A 171 9.40 -2.29 -0.22
N GLY A 172 10.06 -2.91 0.78
CA GLY A 172 10.29 -2.26 2.07
C GLY A 172 9.03 -2.08 2.93
N ASN A 173 7.94 -2.78 2.65
CA ASN A 173 6.67 -2.58 3.37
C ASN A 173 6.58 -3.47 4.61
N LEU A 174 5.87 -2.96 5.62
CA LEU A 174 5.28 -3.75 6.70
C LEU A 174 3.89 -4.18 6.27
N ILE A 175 3.64 -5.48 6.20
CA ILE A 175 2.37 -6.04 5.76
C ILE A 175 1.90 -7.03 6.82
N GLU A 176 0.67 -6.89 7.28
CA GLU A 176 0.09 -7.84 8.22
C GLU A 176 -1.35 -8.16 7.87
N GLN A 177 -1.65 -9.45 7.85
CA GLN A 177 -2.99 -9.98 7.76
C GLN A 177 -3.52 -10.27 9.17
N GLY A 178 -4.52 -9.49 9.58
CA GLY A 178 -5.11 -9.59 10.92
C GLY A 178 -6.02 -10.79 11.12
N THR A 179 -6.24 -11.14 12.38
CA THR A 179 -7.03 -12.33 12.79
C THR A 179 -8.51 -12.30 12.36
N HIS A 180 -9.02 -11.14 11.93
CA HIS A 180 -10.39 -10.95 11.46
C HIS A 180 -10.51 -10.83 9.93
N SER A 181 -9.42 -11.07 9.21
CA SER A 181 -9.39 -10.98 7.74
C SER A 181 -10.34 -11.99 7.10
N GLN A 182 -11.05 -11.54 6.05
CA GLN A 182 -12.06 -12.34 5.35
C GLN A 182 -11.48 -13.24 4.26
N ASN A 183 -10.27 -12.94 3.80
CA ASN A 183 -9.55 -13.71 2.81
C ASN A 183 -8.20 -14.13 3.40
N SER A 184 -7.73 -15.32 3.02
CA SER A 184 -6.45 -15.86 3.50
C SER A 184 -5.28 -15.55 2.56
N THR A 185 -5.51 -14.77 1.51
CA THR A 185 -4.47 -14.20 0.66
C THR A 185 -4.10 -12.81 1.16
N ILE A 186 -2.81 -12.48 1.17
CA ILE A 186 -2.28 -11.22 1.73
C ILE A 186 -2.00 -10.22 0.60
N VAL A 187 -1.14 -10.61 -0.34
CA VAL A 187 -0.86 -9.88 -1.57
C VAL A 187 -1.39 -10.67 -2.75
N THR A 188 -2.25 -10.06 -3.56
CA THR A 188 -2.71 -10.65 -4.82
C THR A 188 -2.26 -9.84 -6.03
N TYR A 189 -2.00 -10.56 -7.11
CA TYR A 189 -1.52 -10.01 -8.37
C TYR A 189 -2.13 -10.77 -9.55
N LEU A 190 -2.69 -10.03 -10.50
CA LEU A 190 -3.27 -10.55 -11.75
C LEU A 190 -4.43 -11.55 -11.54
N GLU A 191 -5.08 -11.58 -10.38
CA GLU A 191 -6.16 -12.55 -10.11
C GLU A 191 -7.46 -12.24 -10.87
N GLU A 192 -7.69 -10.99 -11.27
CA GLU A 192 -8.77 -10.61 -12.20
C GLU A 192 -8.32 -10.66 -13.68
N GLY A 193 -7.09 -11.11 -13.95
CA GLY A 193 -6.57 -11.38 -15.29
C GLY A 193 -5.98 -10.16 -16.00
N VAL A 194 -5.41 -10.43 -17.17
CA VAL A 194 -4.70 -9.44 -18.00
C VAL A 194 -5.63 -8.33 -18.49
N ASN A 195 -5.10 -7.11 -18.56
CA ASN A 195 -5.80 -5.96 -19.11
C ASN A 195 -4.86 -5.17 -20.02
N VAL A 196 -5.37 -4.68 -21.16
CA VAL A 196 -4.59 -3.88 -22.12
C VAL A 196 -4.05 -2.58 -21.51
N MET A 197 -4.71 -2.06 -20.47
CA MET A 197 -4.28 -0.87 -19.73
C MET A 197 -3.15 -1.16 -18.73
N ASN A 198 -2.80 -2.44 -18.52
CA ASN A 198 -1.77 -2.93 -17.62
C ASN A 198 -0.82 -3.87 -18.39
N PRO A 199 -0.04 -3.36 -19.36
CA PRO A 199 0.71 -4.21 -20.29
C PRO A 199 1.89 -4.94 -19.65
N GLY A 200 2.37 -4.48 -18.49
CA GLY A 200 3.45 -5.14 -17.75
C GLY A 200 2.96 -6.37 -16.99
N MET A 201 3.83 -7.36 -16.83
CA MET A 201 3.55 -8.56 -16.02
C MET A 201 4.65 -8.81 -14.97
N ASP A 202 5.53 -7.85 -14.73
CA ASP A 202 6.65 -8.04 -13.80
C ASP A 202 6.25 -7.69 -12.36
N LEU A 203 6.34 -8.68 -11.46
CA LEU A 203 6.13 -8.49 -10.03
C LEU A 203 7.45 -8.63 -9.26
N TYR A 204 7.82 -7.59 -8.51
CA TYR A 204 8.97 -7.57 -7.59
C TYR A 204 8.48 -7.39 -6.16
N VAL A 205 8.64 -8.41 -5.32
CA VAL A 205 8.32 -8.37 -3.89
C VAL A 205 9.65 -8.47 -3.12
N VAL A 206 10.16 -7.34 -2.64
CA VAL A 206 11.54 -7.26 -2.13
C VAL A 206 11.60 -6.61 -0.75
N ASN A 207 12.31 -7.23 0.19
CA ASN A 207 12.58 -6.63 1.50
C ASN A 207 11.30 -6.19 2.25
N ASN A 208 10.22 -6.96 2.18
CA ASN A 208 9.04 -6.72 3.01
C ASN A 208 9.08 -7.57 4.28
N SER A 209 8.45 -7.10 5.34
CA SER A 209 8.13 -7.91 6.52
C SER A 209 6.64 -8.23 6.48
N ILE A 210 6.29 -9.49 6.18
CA ILE A 210 4.92 -9.94 5.93
C ILE A 210 4.50 -10.93 7.01
N VAL A 211 3.47 -10.58 7.78
CA VAL A 211 2.97 -11.35 8.91
C VAL A 211 1.56 -11.87 8.59
N ASN A 212 1.35 -13.16 8.81
CA ASN A 212 0.03 -13.80 8.74
C ASN A 212 -0.41 -14.24 10.15
N ASP A 213 -1.44 -13.58 10.69
CA ASP A 213 -2.02 -13.96 11.97
C ASP A 213 -3.24 -14.91 11.82
N LEU A 214 -3.60 -15.30 10.59
CA LEU A 214 -4.53 -16.41 10.35
C LEU A 214 -3.84 -17.77 10.49
N THR A 215 -4.65 -18.84 10.55
CA THR A 215 -4.16 -20.22 10.69
C THR A 215 -3.69 -20.85 9.37
N THR A 216 -4.02 -20.24 8.23
CA THR A 216 -3.64 -20.66 6.87
C THR A 216 -3.59 -19.43 5.97
N GLY A 217 -2.93 -19.53 4.81
CA GLY A 217 -2.99 -18.47 3.81
C GLY A 217 -1.99 -18.61 2.67
N THR A 218 -2.02 -17.65 1.75
CA THR A 218 -1.02 -17.48 0.69
C THR A 218 -0.48 -16.06 0.78
N PHE A 219 0.84 -15.92 1.02
CA PHE A 219 1.46 -14.62 1.18
C PHE A 219 1.44 -13.82 -0.12
N VAL A 220 1.83 -14.44 -1.25
CA VAL A 220 1.80 -13.83 -2.58
C VAL A 220 1.06 -14.74 -3.56
N ASN A 221 -0.21 -14.43 -3.83
CA ASN A 221 -1.03 -15.16 -4.79
C ASN A 221 -0.97 -14.48 -6.17
N ILE A 222 -0.60 -15.24 -7.19
CA ILE A 222 -0.41 -14.77 -8.56
C ILE A 222 -1.41 -15.48 -9.47
N GLY A 223 -2.13 -14.73 -10.30
CA GLY A 223 -3.07 -15.26 -11.28
C GLY A 223 -2.40 -16.26 -12.22
N THR A 224 -3.07 -17.38 -12.52
CA THR A 224 -2.51 -18.49 -13.31
C THR A 224 -2.19 -18.14 -14.77
N ALA A 225 -2.70 -17.00 -15.26
CA ALA A 225 -2.37 -16.46 -16.58
C ALA A 225 -0.96 -15.86 -16.63
N ASP A 226 -0.35 -15.55 -15.49
CA ASP A 226 0.99 -14.98 -15.45
C ASP A 226 2.05 -16.06 -15.72
N THR A 227 2.80 -15.89 -16.80
CA THR A 227 3.92 -16.75 -17.17
C THR A 227 5.27 -16.11 -16.88
N VAL A 228 5.28 -14.84 -16.44
CA VAL A 228 6.50 -14.14 -16.02
C VAL A 228 6.79 -14.50 -14.56
N PRO A 229 7.96 -15.07 -14.26
CA PRO A 229 8.35 -15.34 -12.89
C PRO A 229 8.36 -14.08 -12.01
N ALA A 230 7.59 -14.09 -10.93
CA ALA A 230 7.71 -13.08 -9.89
C ALA A 230 9.08 -13.18 -9.19
N VAL A 231 9.66 -12.04 -8.87
CA VAL A 231 10.91 -11.95 -8.13
C VAL A 231 10.59 -11.65 -6.67
N ILE A 232 10.76 -12.64 -5.80
CA ILE A 232 10.43 -12.56 -4.37
C ILE A 232 11.72 -12.76 -3.59
N LYS A 233 12.32 -11.66 -3.11
CA LYS A 233 13.66 -11.70 -2.49
C LYS A 233 13.74 -10.94 -1.19
N ASN A 234 14.61 -11.39 -0.28
CA ASN A 234 14.91 -10.70 0.98
C ASN A 234 13.68 -10.39 1.85
N ASN A 235 12.56 -11.10 1.72
CA ASN A 235 11.39 -10.86 2.54
C ASN A 235 11.42 -11.71 3.82
N ILE A 236 10.87 -11.18 4.91
CA ILE A 236 10.50 -11.96 6.08
C ILE A 236 9.03 -12.39 5.92
N PHE A 237 8.77 -13.68 6.09
CA PHE A 237 7.42 -14.24 6.15
C PHE A 237 7.21 -14.92 7.51
N VAL A 238 6.28 -14.38 8.29
CA VAL A 238 5.92 -14.91 9.62
C VAL A 238 4.50 -15.46 9.57
N GLY A 239 4.29 -16.60 10.21
CA GLY A 239 2.98 -17.23 10.33
C GLY A 239 2.74 -18.35 9.30
N PRO A 240 1.61 -19.06 9.42
CA PRO A 240 1.27 -20.19 8.55
C PRO A 240 0.97 -19.74 7.12
N GLY A 241 1.32 -20.56 6.13
CA GLY A 241 0.86 -20.37 4.75
C GLY A 241 1.87 -20.78 3.68
N THR A 242 1.44 -20.61 2.44
CA THR A 242 2.27 -20.82 1.26
C THR A 242 2.90 -19.49 0.85
N LEU A 243 4.22 -19.45 0.65
CA LEU A 243 4.92 -18.22 0.21
C LEU A 243 4.32 -17.66 -1.08
N THR A 244 4.16 -18.52 -2.10
CA THR A 244 3.48 -18.17 -3.34
C THR A 244 2.93 -19.41 -4.04
N ASN A 245 1.86 -19.23 -4.81
CA ASN A 245 1.28 -20.27 -5.66
C ASN A 245 2.01 -20.41 -7.03
N GLN A 246 2.88 -19.47 -7.42
CA GLN A 246 3.57 -19.52 -8.70
C GLN A 246 4.84 -20.38 -8.60
N ALA A 247 4.78 -21.60 -9.14
CA ALA A 247 5.91 -22.54 -9.11
C ALA A 247 7.19 -22.00 -9.79
N GLY A 248 7.04 -21.10 -10.76
CA GLY A 248 8.15 -20.47 -11.47
C GLY A 248 8.79 -19.27 -10.77
N ALA A 249 8.26 -18.83 -9.62
CA ALA A 249 8.76 -17.63 -8.93
C ALA A 249 10.24 -17.77 -8.56
N VAL A 250 10.99 -16.68 -8.71
CA VAL A 250 12.39 -16.57 -8.32
C VAL A 250 12.45 -16.20 -6.84
N LEU A 251 12.61 -17.22 -5.99
CA LEU A 251 12.76 -17.07 -4.54
C LEU A 251 14.24 -17.02 -4.16
N ALA A 252 14.69 -15.98 -3.47
CA ALA A 252 16.06 -15.93 -2.93
C ALA A 252 16.13 -15.13 -1.62
N ASN A 253 16.94 -15.60 -0.66
CA ASN A 253 17.20 -14.90 0.61
C ASN A 253 15.93 -14.49 1.38
N ASN A 254 14.82 -15.21 1.21
CA ASN A 254 13.64 -15.00 2.04
C ASN A 254 13.81 -15.75 3.37
N PHE A 255 13.35 -15.16 4.46
CA PHE A 255 13.36 -15.77 5.78
C PHE A 255 11.96 -16.24 6.16
N THR A 256 11.85 -17.47 6.64
CA THR A 256 10.65 -18.01 7.29
C THR A 256 10.99 -18.48 8.70
N GLY A 257 10.06 -18.30 9.64
CA GLY A 257 10.26 -18.67 11.05
C GLY A 257 10.10 -17.46 11.98
N ASN A 258 10.79 -17.48 13.12
CA ASN A 258 10.77 -16.36 14.07
C ASN A 258 11.94 -15.40 13.78
N PRO A 259 11.69 -14.18 13.26
CA PRO A 259 12.72 -13.21 12.93
C PRO A 259 13.23 -12.46 14.17
N LEU A 260 12.65 -12.70 15.36
CA LEU A 260 12.93 -11.98 16.59
C LEU A 260 12.63 -10.48 16.46
N PHE A 261 11.40 -10.16 16.07
CA PHE A 261 10.87 -8.79 16.08
C PHE A 261 10.85 -8.22 17.50
N VAL A 262 11.02 -6.90 17.63
CA VAL A 262 10.96 -6.18 18.92
C VAL A 262 9.61 -6.36 19.59
N ASN A 263 8.50 -6.16 18.86
CA ASN A 263 7.16 -6.39 19.38
C ASN A 263 6.14 -6.63 18.24
N GLN A 264 6.02 -7.88 17.79
CA GLN A 264 5.06 -8.25 16.73
C GLN A 264 3.61 -7.89 17.09
N ALA A 265 3.18 -8.12 18.33
CA ALA A 265 1.81 -7.85 18.78
C ALA A 265 1.47 -6.34 18.82
N GLY A 266 2.49 -5.48 18.91
CA GLY A 266 2.36 -4.03 18.78
C GLY A 266 2.70 -3.50 17.39
N PHE A 267 2.85 -4.38 16.40
CA PHE A 267 3.24 -4.04 15.02
C PHE A 267 4.61 -3.33 14.89
N ASP A 268 5.49 -3.58 15.87
CA ASP A 268 6.89 -3.17 15.81
C ASP A 268 7.73 -4.32 15.26
N TYR A 269 7.96 -4.26 13.95
CA TYR A 269 8.69 -5.28 13.20
C TYR A 269 10.17 -4.96 13.03
N HIS A 270 10.73 -4.03 13.82
CA HIS A 270 12.18 -3.90 13.91
C HIS A 270 12.79 -5.20 14.43
N LEU A 271 14.01 -5.50 13.99
CA LEU A 271 14.75 -6.68 14.42
C LEU A 271 15.39 -6.43 15.79
N THR A 272 15.44 -7.47 16.63
CA THR A 272 16.33 -7.46 17.81
C THR A 272 17.74 -7.88 17.42
N SER A 273 18.73 -7.60 18.28
CA SER A 273 20.16 -7.84 17.99
C SER A 273 20.55 -9.30 17.74
N GLY A 274 19.68 -10.27 18.11
CA GLY A 274 19.90 -11.70 17.88
C GLY A 274 19.23 -12.23 16.61
N SER A 275 18.58 -11.37 15.82
CA SER A 275 17.77 -11.79 14.68
C SER A 275 18.59 -12.54 13.63
N PRO A 276 18.08 -13.67 13.11
CA PRO A 276 18.70 -14.39 11.99
C PRO A 276 18.55 -13.66 10.65
N ALA A 277 17.73 -12.61 10.58
CA ALA A 277 17.54 -11.80 9.37
C ALA A 277 18.65 -10.75 9.16
N ILE A 278 19.44 -10.48 10.20
CA ILE A 278 20.56 -9.53 10.16
C ILE A 278 21.69 -10.06 9.27
N ASN A 279 22.18 -9.24 8.33
CA ASN A 279 23.23 -9.55 7.37
C ASN A 279 22.97 -10.80 6.50
N ALA A 280 21.71 -11.20 6.34
CA ALA A 280 21.34 -12.44 5.65
C ALA A 280 20.76 -12.21 4.24
N GLY A 281 20.51 -10.95 3.87
CA GLY A 281 20.05 -10.57 2.55
C GLY A 281 21.16 -10.54 1.50
N ALA A 282 20.77 -10.32 0.26
CA ALA A 282 21.67 -10.09 -0.86
C ALA A 282 21.21 -8.88 -1.68
N ASP A 283 22.08 -8.31 -2.50
CA ASP A 283 21.70 -7.24 -3.44
C ASP A 283 20.54 -7.74 -4.34
N PRO A 284 19.33 -7.15 -4.23
CA PRO A 284 18.20 -7.56 -5.04
C PRO A 284 18.34 -7.14 -6.50
N GLY A 285 19.27 -6.22 -6.82
CA GLY A 285 19.57 -5.75 -8.17
C GLY A 285 18.64 -4.62 -8.63
N SER A 286 18.42 -4.55 -9.94
CA SER A 286 17.54 -3.56 -10.57
C SER A 286 16.70 -4.21 -11.66
N ALA A 287 15.55 -3.62 -11.96
CA ALA A 287 14.68 -4.09 -13.02
C ALA A 287 13.93 -2.93 -13.69
N ASN A 288 13.82 -2.97 -15.02
CA ASN A 288 13.20 -1.93 -15.84
C ASN A 288 13.72 -0.50 -15.51
N GLY A 289 15.02 -0.36 -15.22
CA GLY A 289 15.65 0.92 -14.86
C GLY A 289 15.38 1.40 -13.42
N PHE A 290 14.69 0.60 -12.60
CA PHE A 290 14.41 0.90 -11.19
C PHE A 290 15.25 0.01 -10.26
N SER A 291 15.86 0.61 -9.23
CA SER A 291 16.60 -0.13 -8.19
C SER A 291 15.64 -0.89 -7.30
N LEU A 292 15.91 -2.18 -7.04
CA LEU A 292 15.13 -2.98 -6.09
C LEU A 292 15.66 -2.84 -4.65
N THR A 293 16.85 -2.24 -4.47
CA THR A 293 17.46 -2.05 -3.15
C THR A 293 16.70 -0.98 -2.37
N PRO A 294 16.14 -1.31 -1.20
CA PRO A 294 15.41 -0.34 -0.39
C PRO A 294 16.39 0.64 0.26
N VAL A 295 16.10 1.94 0.13
CA VAL A 295 16.95 3.03 0.67
C VAL A 295 16.24 3.86 1.74
N PHE A 296 15.02 3.47 2.09
CA PHE A 296 14.25 4.01 3.20
C PHE A 296 13.63 2.89 4.02
N GLU A 297 13.19 3.21 5.22
CA GLU A 297 12.35 2.36 6.06
C GLU A 297 11.22 3.19 6.69
N TYR A 298 10.13 2.52 7.04
CA TYR A 298 8.91 3.17 7.50
C TYR A 298 9.05 3.66 8.95
N VAL A 299 8.55 4.85 9.25
CA VAL A 299 8.46 5.40 10.61
C VAL A 299 6.99 5.70 10.92
N HIS A 300 6.46 5.06 11.97
CA HIS A 300 5.09 5.27 12.41
C HIS A 300 4.90 6.71 12.95
N PRO A 301 3.77 7.41 12.66
CA PRO A 301 2.51 6.89 12.11
C PRO A 301 2.29 6.98 10.60
N ALA A 302 3.06 7.74 9.83
CA ALA A 302 3.00 7.77 8.36
C ALA A 302 4.20 8.56 7.82
N CYS A 303 5.40 8.03 8.05
CA CYS A 303 6.66 8.70 7.74
C CYS A 303 7.73 7.67 7.33
N GLY A 304 8.95 8.13 7.14
CA GLY A 304 10.09 7.26 6.90
C GLY A 304 11.41 7.91 7.27
N GLU A 305 12.46 7.13 7.21
CA GLU A 305 13.84 7.57 7.37
C GLU A 305 14.76 6.83 6.40
N GLY A 306 15.96 7.36 6.20
CA GLY A 306 16.96 6.69 5.36
C GLY A 306 17.26 5.29 5.87
N ARG A 307 17.51 4.35 4.97
CA ARG A 307 17.96 2.99 5.29
C ARG A 307 19.34 2.79 4.70
N THR A 308 20.30 2.42 5.53
CA THR A 308 21.69 2.15 5.12
C THR A 308 22.12 0.80 5.62
N THR A 309 22.82 0.02 4.80
CA THR A 309 23.37 -1.27 5.24
C THR A 309 24.41 -1.06 6.33
N ALA A 310 24.15 -1.57 7.54
CA ALA A 310 24.98 -1.34 8.71
C ALA A 310 26.09 -2.38 8.88
N GLY A 311 25.89 -3.60 8.36
CA GLY A 311 26.82 -4.71 8.49
C GLY A 311 27.43 -5.17 7.17
N SER A 312 27.73 -6.47 7.07
CA SER A 312 28.37 -7.08 5.90
C SER A 312 27.45 -7.29 4.70
N ALA A 313 26.14 -7.30 4.92
CA ALA A 313 25.12 -7.44 3.87
C ALA A 313 23.83 -6.76 4.32
N ILE A 314 22.93 -6.47 3.38
CA ILE A 314 21.60 -5.94 3.69
C ILE A 314 20.82 -6.93 4.56
N ASP A 315 20.03 -6.44 5.50
CA ASP A 315 19.13 -7.27 6.28
C ASP A 315 17.93 -7.73 5.43
N ILE A 316 17.44 -8.93 5.72
CA ILE A 316 16.17 -9.44 5.20
C ILE A 316 15.04 -8.70 5.93
N GLY A 317 13.98 -8.34 5.21
CA GLY A 317 12.82 -7.63 5.75
C GLY A 317 12.87 -6.12 5.47
N ALA A 318 11.90 -5.43 6.06
CA ALA A 318 11.64 -4.00 5.81
C ALA A 318 12.57 -3.05 6.56
N TYR A 319 13.16 -3.50 7.66
CA TYR A 319 14.04 -2.70 8.52
C TYR A 319 15.48 -3.19 8.45
N GLU A 320 16.43 -2.25 8.51
CA GLU A 320 17.84 -2.57 8.77
C GLU A 320 18.17 -2.40 10.26
N PHE A 321 18.66 -3.45 10.91
CA PHE A 321 19.13 -3.37 12.27
C PHE A 321 20.34 -2.45 12.39
N GLY A 322 20.18 -1.33 13.08
CA GLY A 322 21.22 -0.31 13.24
C GLY A 322 21.52 0.48 11.95
N GLY A 323 20.68 0.34 10.92
CA GLY A 323 20.84 1.02 9.64
C GLY A 323 19.96 2.26 9.44
N ALA A 324 19.16 2.61 10.45
CA ALA A 324 18.32 3.81 10.48
C ALA A 324 19.16 5.07 10.25
N GLY A 325 18.75 5.85 9.26
CA GLY A 325 19.45 7.01 8.74
C GLY A 325 18.78 8.34 9.11
N THR A 326 18.83 9.30 8.18
CA THR A 326 18.22 10.62 8.40
C THR A 326 16.69 10.54 8.30
N PRO A 327 15.93 11.04 9.30
CA PRO A 327 14.48 11.13 9.21
C PRO A 327 14.01 12.01 8.04
N LEU A 328 12.94 11.60 7.37
CA LEU A 328 12.31 12.40 6.33
C LEU A 328 11.49 13.55 6.92
N ALA A 329 11.36 14.64 6.16
CA ALA A 329 10.48 15.74 6.50
C ALA A 329 9.03 15.40 6.08
N CYS A 330 8.36 14.58 6.89
CA CYS A 330 6.97 14.19 6.69
C CYS A 330 6.05 15.31 7.20
N ARG A 331 5.63 16.19 6.30
CA ARG A 331 4.71 17.31 6.57
C ARG A 331 3.59 17.32 5.55
#